data_AF-A0A9E5NS84-F1
#
_entry.id   AF-A0A9E5NS84-F1
#
_cell.length_a   1.000
_cell.length_b   1.000
_cell.length_c   1.000
_cell.angle_alpha   90.00
_cell.angle_beta   90.00
_cell.angle_gamma   90.00
#
_symmetry.space_group_name_H-M   'P 1'
#
loop_
_entity.id
_entity.type
_entity.pdbx_description
1 polymer ?
#
loop_
_entity_poly.entity_id
_entity_poly.type
_entity_poly.pdbx_seq_one_letter_code
_entity_poly.pdbx_strand_id
1 'polypeptide(L)' 'MRVVVEDNPLAEEFVCFCLERRGHKWPELYDEMCRVASHRLFKDMGYAELSDHGILLDLQSIPRLAALAETLASSHNSY' A
#
# COMPACT_ATOMS: atom_id res chain seq x y z
N MET A 1 -18.90 -7.42 12.78
CA MET A 1 -18.12 -6.18 12.61
C MET A 1 -17.49 -6.25 11.22
N ARG A 2 -18.15 -5.67 10.22
CA ARG A 2 -17.58 -5.62 8.86
C ARG A 2 -16.51 -4.54 8.90
N VAL A 3 -15.25 -4.93 8.76
CA VAL A 3 -14.21 -3.99 8.37
C VAL A 3 -14.65 -3.51 7.00
N VAL A 4 -15.22 -2.31 6.92
CA VAL A 4 -15.26 -1.56 5.68
C VAL A 4 -13.80 -1.32 5.35
N VAL A 5 -13.23 -2.23 4.56
CA VAL A 5 -12.16 -1.82 3.66
C VAL A 5 -12.86 -0.75 2.84
N GLU A 6 -12.61 0.52 3.16
CA GLU A 6 -12.88 1.59 2.21
C GLU A 6 -12.33 1.08 0.89
N ASP A 7 -13.23 0.80 -0.05
CA ASP A 7 -12.95 0.41 -1.42
C ASP A 7 -12.18 1.58 -2.01
N ASN A 8 -10.88 1.56 -1.77
CA ASN A 8 -9.96 2.57 -2.18
C ASN A 8 -9.10 1.90 -3.24
N PRO A 9 -9.61 1.83 -4.49
CA PRO A 9 -8.89 1.16 -5.57
C PRO A 9 -7.49 1.77 -5.76
N LEU A 10 -7.31 3.03 -5.40
CA LEU A 10 -6.02 3.70 -5.46
C LEU A 10 -5.04 3.18 -4.40
N ALA A 11 -5.50 2.85 -3.21
CA ALA A 11 -4.69 2.22 -2.18
C ALA A 11 -4.29 0.80 -2.58
N GLU A 12 -5.21 0.04 -3.17
CA GLU A 12 -4.93 -1.29 -3.69
C GLU A 12 -3.91 -1.24 -4.83
N GLU A 13 -4.10 -0.34 -5.80
CA GLU A 13 -3.14 -0.10 -6.89
C GLU A 13 -1.76 0.28 -6.35
N PHE A 14 -1.69 1.19 -5.37
CA PHE A 14 -0.43 1.62 -4.77
C PHE A 14 0.29 0.47 -4.06
N VAL A 15 -0.43 -0.31 -3.26
CA VAL A 15 0.16 -1.45 -2.54
C VAL A 15 0.55 -2.56 -3.51
N CYS A 16 -0.26 -2.84 -4.53
CA CYS A 16 0.08 -3.79 -5.60
C CYS A 16 1.35 -3.36 -6.35
N PHE A 17 1.47 -2.07 -6.69
CA PHE A 17 2.67 -1.53 -7.32
C PHE A 17 3.93 -1.71 -6.46
N CYS A 18 3.82 -1.51 -5.14
CA CYS A 18 4.93 -1.74 -4.22
C CYS A 18 5.25 -3.25 -4.08
N LEU A 19 4.23 -4.09 -4.04
CA LEU A 19 4.36 -5.56 -3.99
C LEU A 19 5.06 -6.11 -5.22
N GLU A 20 4.75 -5.62 -6.42
CA GLU A 20 5.38 -6.08 -7.67
C GLU A 20 6.89 -5.74 -7.71
N ARG A 21 7.30 -4.62 -7.12
CA ARG A 21 8.71 -4.16 -7.14
C ARG A 21 9.60 -4.84 -6.09
N ARG A 22 9.06 -5.12 -4.90
CA ARG A 22 9.86 -5.62 -3.75
C ARG A 22 9.36 -6.93 -3.14
N GLY A 23 8.11 -7.30 -3.39
CA GLY A 23 7.45 -8.46 -2.78
C GLY A 23 6.77 -8.14 -1.45
N HIS A 24 6.14 -9.15 -0.86
CA HIS A 24 5.30 -9.04 0.34
C HIS A 24 6.07 -9.08 1.67
N LYS A 25 7.39 -8.89 1.67
CA LYS A 25 8.21 -9.01 2.88
C LYS A 25 8.14 -7.73 3.70
N TRP A 26 7.66 -7.85 4.93
CA TRP A 26 7.76 -6.79 5.93
C TRP A 26 9.09 -6.89 6.69
N PRO A 27 9.78 -5.78 7.01
CA PRO A 27 9.41 -4.37 6.79
C PRO A 27 9.86 -3.78 5.43
N GLU A 28 10.48 -4.56 4.55
CA GLU A 28 11.03 -4.08 3.27
C GLU A 28 9.97 -3.45 2.36
N LEU A 29 8.75 -4.00 2.36
CA LEU A 29 7.61 -3.44 1.63
C LEU A 29 7.23 -2.04 2.13
N TYR A 30 7.28 -1.81 3.45
CA TYR A 30 7.00 -0.49 4.02
C TYR A 30 8.04 0.54 3.63
N ASP A 31 9.32 0.14 3.65
CA ASP A 31 10.42 1.00 3.19
C ASP A 31 10.24 1.37 1.70
N GLU A 32 9.82 0.41 0.87
CA GLU A 32 9.48 0.67 -0.53
C GLU A 32 8.27 1.61 -0.67
N MET A 33 7.21 1.44 0.12
CA MET A 33 6.06 2.37 0.11
C MET A 33 6.52 3.81 0.43
N CYS A 34 7.35 3.98 1.46
CA CYS A 34 7.96 5.27 1.81
C CYS A 34 8.85 5.81 0.68
N ARG A 35 9.64 4.95 0.03
CA ARG A 35 10.48 5.33 -1.10
C ARG A 35 9.64 5.79 -2.29
N VAL A 36 8.60 5.05 -2.66
CA VAL A 36 7.68 5.38 -3.75
C VAL A 36 7.01 6.73 -3.48
N ALA A 37 6.53 6.96 -2.26
CA ALA A 37 5.93 8.23 -1.86
C ALA A 37 6.95 9.39 -1.84
N SER A 38 8.18 9.15 -1.37
CA SER A 38 9.25 10.16 -1.33
C SER A 38 9.68 10.59 -2.74
N HIS A 39 9.76 9.63 -3.66
CA HIS A 39 10.20 9.85 -5.03
C HIS A 39 9.05 10.07 -6.02
N ARG A 40 7.80 10.11 -5.55
CA ARG A 40 6.59 10.30 -6.38
C ARG A 40 6.49 9.30 -7.54
N LEU A 41 6.91 8.06 -7.30
CA LEU A 41 7.02 7.04 -8.37
C LEU A 41 5.66 6.47 -8.79
N PHE A 42 4.64 6.62 -7.95
CA PHE A 42 3.27 6.19 -8.26
C PHE A 42 2.43 7.40 -8.63
N LYS A 43 2.07 7.54 -9.92
CA LYS A 43 1.19 8.61 -10.44
C LYS A 43 1.60 10.06 -10.07
N ASP A 44 2.90 10.31 -9.87
CA ASP A 44 3.45 11.57 -9.32
C ASP A 44 2.96 11.92 -7.88
N MET A 45 2.35 10.95 -7.19
CA MET A 45 1.78 11.14 -5.86
C MET A 45 2.85 10.96 -4.78
N GLY A 46 2.99 11.98 -3.94
CA GLY A 46 3.81 11.92 -2.73
C GLY A 46 2.98 11.68 -1.47
N TYR A 47 3.60 11.78 -0.29
CA TYR A 47 2.92 11.57 0.99
C TYR A 47 1.64 12.38 1.17
N ALA A 48 1.63 13.66 0.75
CA ALA A 48 0.47 14.54 0.88
C ALA A 48 -0.71 14.07 0.00
N GLU A 49 -0.45 13.81 -1.29
CA GLU A 49 -1.48 13.32 -2.23
C GLU A 49 -2.01 11.94 -1.83
N LEU A 50 -1.12 11.03 -1.44
CA LEU A 50 -1.51 9.72 -0.94
C LEU A 50 -2.39 9.87 0.31
N SER A 51 -2.06 10.78 1.22
CA SER A 51 -2.85 11.04 2.43
C SER A 51 -4.21 11.66 2.12
N ASP A 52 -4.31 12.54 1.12
CA ASP A 52 -5.59 13.10 0.65
C ASP A 52 -6.53 11.99 0.13
N HIS A 53 -5.93 11.00 -0.53
CA HIS A 53 -6.63 9.77 -0.94
C HIS A 53 -6.81 8.74 0.18
N GLY A 54 -6.44 9.03 1.43
CA GLY A 54 -6.62 8.12 2.57
C GLY A 54 -5.54 7.03 2.71
N ILE A 55 -4.43 7.14 1.98
CA ILE A 55 -3.24 6.28 2.08
C ILE A 55 -2.24 6.97 3.00
N LEU A 56 -2.33 6.65 4.29
CA LEU A 56 -1.46 7.20 5.32
C LEU A 56 -0.28 6.25 5.55
N LEU A 57 0.93 6.72 5.26
CA LEU A 57 2.18 6.00 5.52
C LEU A 57 2.74 6.36 6.90
N ASP A 58 1.95 6.07 7.93
CA ASP A 58 2.29 6.34 9.33
C ASP A 58 2.23 5.05 10.17
N LEU A 59 2.85 5.07 11.36
CA LEU A 59 2.94 3.90 12.24
C LEU A 59 1.59 3.32 12.67
N GLN A 60 0.53 4.14 12.81
CA GLN A 60 -0.80 3.66 13.17
C GLN A 60 -1.47 2.93 12.01
N SER A 61 -1.13 3.32 10.78
CA SER A 61 -1.69 2.74 9.55
C SER A 61 -0.93 1.49 9.07
N ILE A 62 0.30 1.25 9.55
CA ILE A 62 1.09 0.03 9.26
C ILE A 62 0.27 -1.27 9.36
N PRO A 63 -0.43 -1.59 10.46
CA PRO A 63 -1.17 -2.85 10.54
C PRO A 63 -2.29 -2.97 9.49
N ARG A 64 -2.91 -1.84 9.10
CA ARG A 64 -3.93 -1.82 8.04
C ARG A 64 -3.31 -2.07 6.67
N LEU A 65 -2.17 -1.44 6.38
CA LEU A 65 -1.42 -1.63 5.13
C LEU A 65 -0.86 -3.05 5.01
N ALA A 66 -0.39 -3.64 6.12
CA ALA A 66 0.06 -5.02 6.16
C ALA A 66 -1.06 -6.01 5.83
N ALA A 67 -2.22 -5.87 6.47
CA ALA A 67 -3.38 -6.71 6.19
C ALA A 67 -3.86 -6.56 4.73
N LEU A 68 -3.83 -5.34 4.16
CA LEU A 68 -4.16 -5.11 2.75
C LEU A 68 -3.15 -5.81 1.83
N ALA A 69 -1.85 -5.64 2.09
CA ALA A 69 -0.79 -6.26 1.30
C ALA A 69 -0.87 -7.79 1.31
N GLU A 70 -1.13 -8.40 2.46
CA GLU A 70 -1.31 -9.86 2.57
C GLU A 70 -2.55 -10.34 1.82
N THR A 71 -3.65 -9.59 1.89
CA THR A 71 -4.88 -9.88 1.15
C THR A 71 -4.61 -9.86 -0.36
N LEU A 72 -3.97 -8.79 -0.85
CA LEU A 72 -3.65 -8.62 -2.27
C LEU A 72 -2.62 -9.65 -2.76
N ALA A 73 -1.60 -9.95 -1.96
CA ALA A 73 -0.63 -11.00 -2.28
C ALA A 73 -1.30 -12.37 -2.39
N SER A 74 -2.24 -12.67 -1.49
CA SER A 74 -3.01 -13.93 -1.52
C SER A 74 -3.94 -14.00 -2.73
N SER A 75 -4.54 -12.87 -3.14
CA SER A 75 -5.37 -12.79 -4.35
C SER A 75 -4.56 -12.85 -5.66
N HIS A 76 -3.34 -12.35 -5.68
CA HIS A 76 -2.47 -12.34 -6.87
C HIS A 76 -1.77 -13.69 -7.11
N ASN A 77 -1.57 -14.51 -6.07
CA ASN A 77 -0.88 -15.82 -6.15
C ASN A 77 -1.78 -16.99 -6.62
N SER A 78 -2.87 -16.71 -7.36
CA SER A 78 -3.75 -17.73 -7.94
C SER A 78 -3.78 -17.64 -9.46
N TYR A 79 -2.64 -17.79 -10.13
CA TYR A 79 -2.53 -18.10 -11.56
C TYR A 79 -1.35 -19.03 -11.82
#